data_AF-A0A0C2N0B3-F1
#
_entry.id   AF-A0A0C2N0B3-F1
#
_cell.length_a   1.000
_cell.length_b   1.000
_cell.length_c   1.000
_cell.angle_alpha   90.00
_cell.angle_beta   90.00
_cell.angle_gamma   90.00
#
_symmetry.space_group_name_H-M   'P 1'
#
loop_
_entity.id
_entity.type
_entity.pdbx_description
1 polymer ?
#
loop_
_entity_poly.entity_id
_entity_poly.type
_entity_poly.pdbx_seq_one_letter_code
_entity_poly.pdbx_strand_id
1 'polypeptide(L)'
;MMIVDNLVERDQLYDARDYCNEFGYKFETESTASDRAQQFYNRADDLRNQYNFSHYCVITTFDPSKYKKNPTAAFNLRSQFDIRLNRGEYSIKIPKSLCRNCIDAFHKLCRFTEHAIRYQMDQ
;
A
#
# COMPACT_ATOMS: atom_id res chain seq x y z
N MET A 1 -5.68 9.14 16.70
CA MET A 1 -5.21 7.79 17.02
C MET A 1 -6.34 6.79 17.26
N MET A 2 -7.56 7.23 17.66
CA MET A 2 -8.72 6.35 17.96
C MET A 2 -9.05 5.24 16.94
N ILE A 3 -8.88 5.46 15.62
CA ILE A 3 -9.22 4.44 14.61
C ILE A 3 -8.22 3.28 14.60
N VAL A 4 -6.92 3.57 14.70
CA VAL A 4 -5.87 2.53 14.69
C VAL A 4 -5.99 1.66 15.93
N ASP A 5 -6.20 2.28 17.10
CA ASP A 5 -6.33 1.54 18.35
C ASP A 5 -7.59 0.67 18.35
N ASN A 6 -8.71 1.15 17.80
CA ASN A 6 -9.92 0.34 17.63
C ASN A 6 -9.73 -0.87 16.70
N LEU A 7 -8.96 -0.71 15.62
CA LEU A 7 -8.62 -1.82 14.72
C LEU A 7 -7.74 -2.85 15.45
N VAL A 8 -6.77 -2.41 16.24
CA VAL A 8 -5.93 -3.29 17.05
C VAL A 8 -6.74 -4.05 18.10
N GLU A 9 -7.67 -3.38 18.80
CA GLU A 9 -8.58 -4.02 19.79
C GLU A 9 -9.45 -5.11 19.18
N ARG A 10 -9.74 -5.02 17.88
CA ARG A 10 -10.54 -6.00 17.11
C ARG A 10 -9.69 -7.05 16.38
N ASP A 11 -8.39 -7.11 16.65
CA ASP A 11 -7.43 -7.99 15.97
C ASP A 11 -7.36 -7.76 14.43
N GLN A 12 -7.76 -6.57 13.97
CA GLN A 12 -7.69 -6.13 12.57
C GLN A 12 -6.33 -5.52 12.25
N LEU A 13 -5.26 -6.25 12.54
CA LEU A 13 -3.90 -5.71 12.57
C LEU A 13 -3.35 -5.30 11.20
N TYR A 14 -3.73 -6.02 10.14
CA TYR A 14 -3.36 -5.65 8.76
C TYR A 14 -4.02 -4.33 8.36
N ASP A 15 -5.30 -4.16 8.68
CA ASP A 15 -6.03 -2.92 8.44
C ASP A 15 -5.42 -1.76 9.23
N ALA A 16 -5.09 -1.98 10.51
CA ALA A 16 -4.44 -0.99 11.36
C ALA A 16 -3.10 -0.51 10.78
N ARG A 17 -2.25 -1.45 10.34
CA ARG A 17 -0.96 -1.14 9.71
C ARG A 17 -1.14 -0.38 8.40
N ASP A 18 -2.04 -0.82 7.53
CA ASP A 18 -2.24 -0.20 6.22
C ASP A 18 -2.83 1.20 6.37
N TYR A 19 -3.75 1.37 7.32
CA TYR A 19 -4.28 2.68 7.68
C TYR A 19 -3.17 3.63 8.11
N CYS A 20 -2.24 3.17 8.96
CA CYS A 20 -1.08 3.97 9.36
C CYS A 20 -0.24 4.39 8.15
N ASN A 21 0.09 3.47 7.24
CA ASN A 21 0.89 3.83 6.06
C ASN A 21 0.15 4.83 5.14
N GLU A 22 -1.12 4.58 4.83
CA GLU A 22 -1.92 5.46 3.96
C GLU A 22 -2.08 6.88 4.54
N PHE A 23 -2.33 7.00 5.85
CA PHE A 23 -2.39 8.32 6.48
C PHE A 23 -1.02 8.98 6.59
N GLY A 24 0.03 8.21 6.86
CA GLY A 24 1.41 8.69 6.82
C GLY A 24 1.72 9.33 5.47
N TYR A 25 1.42 8.63 4.39
CA TYR A 25 1.58 9.12 3.02
C TYR A 25 0.74 10.37 2.76
N LYS A 26 -0.55 10.34 3.13
CA LYS A 26 -1.44 11.48 2.95
C LYS A 26 -0.92 12.75 3.65
N PHE A 27 -0.45 12.63 4.90
CA PHE A 27 0.14 13.76 5.62
C PHE A 27 1.44 14.24 4.99
N GLU A 28 2.25 13.33 4.45
CA GLU A 28 3.51 13.66 3.77
C GLU A 28 3.28 14.37 2.43
N THR A 29 2.24 14.01 1.68
CA THR A 29 2.00 14.55 0.33
C THR A 29 1.00 15.70 0.26
N GLU A 30 0.04 15.75 1.18
CA GLU A 30 -1.07 16.72 1.12
C GLU A 30 -1.02 17.78 2.23
N SER A 31 -0.12 17.63 3.22
CA SER A 31 -0.03 18.52 4.37
C SER A 31 1.38 19.05 4.59
N THR A 32 1.50 20.19 5.24
CA THR A 32 2.79 20.68 5.79
C THR A 32 3.16 20.00 7.12
N ALA A 33 2.32 19.09 7.62
CA ALA A 33 2.49 18.42 8.91
C ALA A 33 3.36 17.16 8.82
N SER A 34 4.64 17.32 8.49
CA SER A 34 5.64 16.23 8.41
C SER A 34 5.70 15.38 9.69
N ASP A 35 5.53 16.01 10.85
CA ASP A 35 5.62 15.32 12.14
C ASP A 35 4.50 14.30 12.33
N ARG A 36 3.30 14.58 11.79
CA ARG A 36 2.18 13.64 11.83
C ARG A 36 2.42 12.46 10.90
N ALA A 37 2.97 12.70 9.71
CA ALA A 37 3.35 11.62 8.81
C ALA A 37 4.30 10.64 9.49
N GLN A 38 5.32 11.17 10.18
CA GLN A 38 6.30 10.36 10.90
C GLN A 38 5.68 9.55 12.04
N GLN A 39 4.73 10.12 12.79
CA GLN A 39 4.01 9.38 13.84
C GLN A 39 3.24 8.19 13.29
N PHE A 40 2.56 8.36 12.15
CA PHE A 40 1.83 7.27 11.51
C PHE A 40 2.77 6.18 10.97
N TYR A 41 3.87 6.55 10.32
CA TYR A 41 4.85 5.58 9.84
C TYR A 41 5.51 4.81 10.98
N ASN A 42 5.92 5.49 12.06
CA ASN A 42 6.47 4.83 13.24
C ASN A 42 5.47 3.84 13.83
N ARG A 43 4.19 4.22 13.92
CA ARG A 43 3.15 3.31 14.41
C ARG A 43 2.95 2.09 13.51
N ALA A 44 3.06 2.24 12.19
CA ALA A 44 3.03 1.11 11.27
C ALA A 44 4.21 0.16 11.49
N ASP A 45 5.42 0.70 11.68
CA ASP A 45 6.63 -0.07 11.96
C ASP A 45 6.55 -0.80 13.31
N ASP A 46 6.00 -0.15 14.34
CA ASP A 46 5.76 -0.75 15.65
C ASP A 46 4.80 -1.94 15.54
N LEU A 47 3.67 -1.77 14.84
CA LEU A 47 2.72 -2.87 14.59
C LEU A 47 3.36 -4.00 13.81
N ARG A 48 4.17 -3.69 12.80
CA ARG A 48 4.90 -4.69 12.01
C ARG A 48 5.84 -5.52 12.89
N ASN A 49 6.61 -4.85 13.75
CA ASN A 49 7.58 -5.48 14.63
C ASN A 49 6.89 -6.29 15.74
N GLN A 50 5.85 -5.74 16.36
CA GLN A 50 5.11 -6.38 17.46
C GLN A 50 4.44 -7.69 17.02
N TYR A 51 3.91 -7.75 15.80
CA TYR A 51 3.15 -8.89 15.29
C TYR A 51 3.89 -9.69 14.20
N ASN A 52 5.19 -9.44 14.01
CA ASN A 52 6.05 -10.14 13.06
C ASN A 52 5.52 -10.19 11.62
N PHE A 53 4.94 -9.09 11.13
CA PHE A 53 4.51 -9.02 9.74
C PHE A 53 5.73 -8.96 8.82
N SER A 54 5.96 -10.05 8.07
CA SER A 54 6.94 -10.04 6.98
C SER A 54 6.54 -9.01 5.94
N HIS A 55 7.46 -8.12 5.58
CA HIS A 55 7.24 -7.13 4.55
C HIS A 55 8.41 -7.13 3.57
N TYR A 56 8.08 -7.14 2.28
CA TYR A 56 9.02 -6.91 1.19
C TYR A 56 8.43 -5.83 0.28
N CYS A 57 9.22 -4.80 0.00
CA CYS A 57 8.83 -3.78 -0.97
C CYS A 57 8.88 -4.38 -2.38
N VAL A 58 7.72 -4.55 -3.02
CA VAL A 58 7.64 -4.96 -4.44
C VAL A 58 8.40 -3.97 -5.32
N ILE A 59 8.19 -2.67 -5.09
CA ILE A 59 8.94 -1.56 -5.69
C ILE A 59 9.10 -0.43 -4.67
N THR A 60 10.19 0.32 -4.76
CA THR A 60 10.41 1.55 -3.98
C THR A 60 10.37 2.80 -4.86
N THR A 61 10.46 2.63 -6.19
CA THR A 61 10.34 3.70 -7.18
C THR A 61 9.47 3.22 -8.33
N PHE A 62 8.73 4.15 -8.93
CA PHE A 62 7.92 3.87 -10.11
C PHE A 62 8.24 4.87 -11.21
N ASP A 63 8.65 4.35 -12.37
CA ASP A 63 8.92 5.13 -13.58
C ASP A 63 7.89 4.75 -14.66
N PRO A 64 6.90 5.62 -14.93
CA PRO A 64 5.86 5.35 -15.93
C PRO A 64 6.42 5.12 -17.33
N SER A 65 7.58 5.70 -17.67
CA SER A 65 8.16 5.61 -19.02
C SER A 65 8.49 4.17 -19.41
N LYS A 66 8.87 3.33 -18.44
CA LYS A 66 9.16 1.89 -18.62
C LYS A 66 7.93 1.07 -19.02
N TYR A 67 6.73 1.57 -18.75
CA TYR A 67 5.48 0.83 -18.95
C TYR A 67 4.61 1.38 -20.08
N LYS A 68 4.98 2.53 -20.69
CA LYS A 68 4.20 3.14 -21.79
C LYS A 68 3.93 2.19 -22.97
N LYS A 69 4.90 1.34 -23.32
CA LYS A 69 4.79 0.37 -24.42
C LYS A 69 4.16 -0.97 -23.98
N ASN A 70 4.06 -1.22 -22.69
CA ASN A 70 3.50 -2.46 -22.14
C ASN A 70 2.73 -2.17 -20.85
N PRO A 71 1.51 -1.62 -20.95
CA PRO A 71 0.66 -1.39 -19.77
C PRO A 71 0.35 -2.68 -18.99
N THR A 72 0.28 -3.82 -19.65
CA THR A 72 0.08 -5.15 -19.02
C THR A 72 1.14 -5.44 -17.96
N ALA A 73 2.41 -5.07 -18.20
CA ALA A 73 3.46 -5.22 -17.20
C ALA A 73 3.20 -4.38 -15.93
N ALA A 74 2.60 -3.19 -16.06
CA ALA A 74 2.21 -2.39 -14.90
C ALA A 74 1.04 -3.01 -14.13
N PHE A 75 0.04 -3.58 -14.82
CA PHE A 75 -1.04 -4.32 -14.16
C PHE A 75 -0.52 -5.54 -13.38
N ASN A 76 0.38 -6.30 -14.00
CA ASN A 76 1.04 -7.43 -13.35
C ASN A 76 1.83 -6.98 -12.13
N LEU A 77 2.57 -5.87 -12.22
CA LEU A 77 3.28 -5.30 -11.08
C LEU A 77 2.34 -4.88 -9.95
N ARG A 78 1.22 -4.23 -10.29
CA ARG A 78 0.21 -3.81 -9.30
C ARG A 78 -0.38 -5.02 -8.57
N SER A 79 -0.61 -6.13 -9.29
CA SER A 79 -1.14 -7.36 -8.70
C SER A 79 -0.21 -8.01 -7.68
N GLN A 80 1.11 -7.75 -7.73
CA GLN A 80 2.07 -8.29 -6.75
C GLN A 80 1.93 -7.68 -5.35
N PHE A 81 1.24 -6.54 -5.21
CA PHE A 81 0.91 -5.94 -3.91
C PHE A 81 -0.28 -6.63 -3.21
N ASP A 82 -1.04 -7.46 -3.94
CA ASP A 82 -2.15 -8.21 -3.38
C ASP A 82 -1.62 -9.50 -2.72
N ILE A 83 -1.57 -9.54 -1.39
CA ILE A 83 -1.16 -10.74 -0.68
C ILE A 83 -2.37 -11.68 -0.59
N ARG A 84 -2.19 -12.93 -1.02
CA ARG A 84 -3.17 -14.01 -0.81
C ARG A 84 -2.70 -14.90 0.32
N LEU A 85 -3.45 -14.94 1.41
CA LEU A 85 -3.29 -15.95 2.45
C LEU A 85 -4.18 -17.14 2.14
N ASN A 86 -3.59 -18.31 1.98
CA ASN A 86 -4.34 -19.56 1.88
C ASN A 86 -4.55 -20.12 3.29
N ARG A 87 -5.81 -20.30 3.71
CA ARG A 87 -6.19 -21.01 4.93
C ARG A 87 -7.05 -22.21 4.54
N GLY A 88 -6.41 -23.37 4.35
CA GLY A 88 -7.07 -24.57 3.86
C GLY A 88 -7.59 -24.38 2.43
N GLU A 89 -8.88 -24.59 2.22
CA GLU A 89 -9.54 -24.44 0.92
C GLU A 89 -9.87 -22.98 0.55
N TYR A 90 -9.67 -22.03 1.47
CA TYR A 90 -10.02 -20.63 1.26
C TYR A 90 -8.79 -19.75 1.04
N SER A 91 -8.84 -18.89 0.02
CA SER A 91 -7.87 -17.81 -0.18
C SER A 91 -8.45 -16.49 0.31
N ILE A 92 -7.83 -15.88 1.31
CA ILE A 92 -8.18 -14.55 1.81
C ILE A 92 -7.23 -13.55 1.16
N LYS A 93 -7.79 -12.52 0.52
CA LYS A 93 -7.00 -11.38 0.06
C LYS A 93 -6.71 -10.49 1.26
N ILE A 94 -5.45 -10.36 1.65
CA ILE A 94 -5.03 -9.44 2.71
C ILE A 94 -4.87 -8.04 2.09
N PRO A 95 -5.20 -6.99 2.85
CA PRO A 95 -4.72 -5.64 2.61
C PRO A 95 -3.23 -5.56 2.24
N LYS A 96 -2.90 -4.60 1.38
CA LYS A 96 -1.59 -4.45 0.74
C LYS A 96 -0.53 -4.20 1.80
N SER A 97 0.51 -5.03 1.88
CA SER A 97 1.65 -4.74 2.77
C SER A 97 2.47 -3.58 2.24
N LEU A 98 1.95 -2.37 2.34
CA LEU A 98 2.66 -1.13 2.06
C LEU A 98 3.50 -0.74 3.27
N CYS A 99 4.54 0.05 3.01
CA CYS A 99 5.33 0.73 4.01
C CYS A 99 5.72 2.11 3.47
N ARG A 100 6.31 2.93 4.33
CA ARG A 100 6.80 4.26 3.95
C ARG A 100 7.73 4.30 2.74
N ASN A 101 8.44 3.21 2.45
CA ASN A 101 9.40 3.15 1.35
C ASN A 101 8.77 2.78 0.00
N CYS A 102 7.59 2.16 -0.01
CA CYS A 102 6.95 1.68 -1.25
C CYS A 102 5.60 2.32 -1.55
N ILE A 103 5.00 3.01 -0.57
CA ILE A 103 3.66 3.58 -0.72
C ILE A 103 3.57 4.62 -1.84
N ASP A 104 4.57 5.50 -1.98
CA ASP A 104 4.58 6.47 -3.08
C ASP A 104 4.65 5.80 -4.46
N ALA A 105 5.57 4.83 -4.61
CA ALA A 105 5.71 4.07 -5.84
C ALA A 105 4.41 3.31 -6.19
N PHE A 106 3.75 2.76 -5.17
CA PHE A 106 2.46 2.11 -5.30
C PHE A 106 1.34 3.06 -5.78
N HIS A 107 1.24 4.26 -5.20
CA HIS A 107 0.26 5.26 -5.60
C HIS A 107 0.50 5.77 -7.02
N LYS A 108 1.75 6.01 -7.40
CA LYS A 108 2.11 6.36 -8.79
C LYS A 108 1.75 5.25 -9.77
N LEU A 109 1.98 3.98 -9.40
CA LEU A 109 1.56 2.82 -10.18
C LEU A 109 0.04 2.73 -10.34
N CYS A 110 -0.73 2.95 -9.26
CA CYS A 110 -2.19 2.97 -9.32
C CYS A 110 -2.70 4.02 -10.31
N ARG A 111 -2.24 5.27 -10.17
CA ARG A 111 -2.60 6.36 -11.09
C ARG A 111 -2.29 5.99 -12.54
N PHE A 112 -1.10 5.45 -12.82
CA PHE A 112 -0.74 5.02 -14.17
C PHE A 112 -1.70 3.95 -14.71
N THR A 113 -1.99 2.91 -13.93
CA THR A 113 -2.89 1.83 -14.35
C THR A 113 -4.33 2.31 -14.55
N GLU A 114 -4.83 3.25 -13.74
CA GLU A 114 -6.16 3.84 -13.90
C GLU A 114 -6.27 4.68 -15.18
N HIS A 115 -5.24 5.47 -15.51
CA HIS A 115 -5.19 6.18 -16.77
C HIS A 115 -5.13 5.21 -17.95
N ALA A 116 -4.31 4.15 -17.88
CA ALA A 116 -4.19 3.17 -18.95
C ALA A 116 -5.52 2.45 -19.25
N ILE A 117 -6.35 2.16 -18.25
CA ILE A 117 -7.69 1.59 -18.44
C ILE A 117 -8.58 2.55 -19.26
N ARG A 118 -8.61 3.84 -18.89
CA ARG A 118 -9.45 4.83 -19.59
C ARG A 118 -9.10 4.94 -21.07
N TYR A 119 -7.81 5.02 -21.40
CA TYR A 119 -7.34 5.08 -22.79
C TYR A 119 -7.67 3.82 -23.61
N GLN A 120 -7.83 2.65 -22.98
CA GLN A 120 -8.20 1.41 -23.67
C GLN A 120 -9.71 1.26 -23.87
N MET A 121 -10.54 2.01 -23.15
CA MET A 121 -12.01 1.99 -23.30
C MET A 121 -12.52 3.02 -24.33
N ASP A 122 -11.70 4.01 -24.68
CA ASP A 122 -12.02 5.07 -25.64
C ASP A 122 -11.56 4.78 -27.09
N GLN A 123 -11.03 3.57 -27.37
CA GLN A 123 -10.63 3.07 -28.70
C GLN A 123 -11.55 1.95 -29.16
#